data_AF-A0A7X7JH40-F1
#
_entry.id   AF-A0A7X7JH40-F1
#
_cell.length_a   1.000
_cell.length_b   1.000
_cell.length_c   1.000
_cell.angle_alpha   90.00
_cell.angle_beta   90.00
_cell.angle_gamma   90.00
#
_symmetry.space_group_name_H-M   'P 1'
#
loop_
_entity.id
_entity.type
_entity.pdbx_description
1 polymer ?
#
loop_
_entity_poly.entity_id
_entity_poly.type
_entity_poly.pdbx_seq_one_letter_code
_entity_poly.pdbx_strand_id
1 'polypeptide(L)'
;MSEQATVTATEQPGKPDRGHLIGRGGVWLAKASAVLVAIALGAFVLGWIIEKFWVILLPVVLAIVVSTVLWPPTRVMRKVGVPAAAAALLSLILFISIFAGVIALIVPAIVSQAPELANKATEGINQVQDWLKGPPINLQDEQIENGIDTIINKVQESASTIASGVFTGVSTAGSLLVTMGLVLVLTFFFIKDGP
;
A
#
# COMPACT_ATOMS: atom_id res chain seq x y z
N MET A 1 -82.71 56.07 20.08
CA MET A 1 -83.05 56.22 18.65
C MET A 1 -81.74 56.44 17.93
N SER A 2 -81.20 55.57 17.09
CA SER A 2 -81.82 54.53 16.27
C SER A 2 -80.72 53.54 15.88
N GLU A 3 -81.04 52.27 16.02
CA GLU A 3 -80.34 51.14 15.40
C GLU A 3 -80.29 51.36 13.88
N GLN A 4 -79.09 51.39 13.27
CA GLN A 4 -78.94 51.21 11.84
C GLN A 4 -77.96 50.07 11.59
N ALA A 5 -78.53 49.02 11.02
CA ALA A 5 -77.91 47.76 10.68
C ALA A 5 -76.65 47.95 9.82
N THR A 6 -75.51 47.58 10.38
CA THR A 6 -74.28 47.30 9.63
C THR A 6 -74.50 46.04 8.80
N VAL A 7 -74.73 46.24 7.51
CA VAL A 7 -74.69 45.16 6.51
C VAL A 7 -73.26 44.64 6.46
N THR A 8 -73.06 43.44 7.02
CA THR A 8 -71.86 42.61 6.86
C THR A 8 -71.66 42.26 5.39
N ALA A 9 -70.75 42.96 4.71
CA ALA A 9 -70.10 42.45 3.51
C ALA A 9 -68.87 41.65 3.95
N THR A 10 -69.00 40.33 4.00
CA THR A 10 -67.90 39.41 4.27
C THR A 10 -66.96 39.40 3.06
N GLU A 11 -65.90 40.22 3.06
CA GLU A 11 -64.76 40.01 2.15
C GLU A 11 -64.15 38.65 2.45
N GLN A 12 -64.33 37.70 1.53
CA GLN A 12 -63.68 36.40 1.61
C GLN A 12 -62.16 36.59 1.44
N PRO A 13 -61.32 36.09 2.36
CA PRO A 13 -59.89 36.22 2.23
C PRO A 13 -59.42 35.44 0.99
N GLY A 14 -58.83 36.16 0.03
CA GLY A 14 -58.26 35.60 -1.19
C GLY A 14 -57.31 34.45 -0.87
N LYS A 15 -57.52 33.32 -1.55
CA LYS A 15 -56.71 32.10 -1.40
C LYS A 15 -55.22 32.45 -1.50
N PRO A 16 -54.37 31.99 -0.57
CA PRO A 16 -52.94 32.24 -0.62
C PRO A 16 -52.34 31.82 -1.97
N ASP A 17 -51.63 32.74 -2.62
CA ASP A 17 -50.98 32.52 -3.91
C ASP A 17 -49.91 31.44 -3.78
N ARG A 18 -50.17 30.32 -4.46
CA ARG A 18 -49.37 29.10 -4.41
C ARG A 18 -48.04 29.25 -5.15
N GLY A 19 -47.89 30.29 -5.99
CA GLY A 19 -46.68 30.57 -6.75
C GLY A 19 -45.47 30.89 -5.88
N HIS A 20 -45.67 31.55 -4.73
CA HIS A 20 -44.57 31.95 -3.85
C HIS A 20 -43.99 30.78 -3.03
N LEU A 21 -44.76 29.70 -2.85
CA LEU A 21 -44.32 28.50 -2.13
C LEU A 21 -43.36 27.65 -2.98
N ILE A 22 -43.48 27.67 -4.31
CA ILE A 22 -42.63 26.89 -5.21
C ILE A 22 -41.25 27.57 -5.37
N GLY A 23 -41.20 28.90 -5.42
CA GLY A 23 -39.93 29.66 -5.53
C GLY A 23 -39.01 29.51 -4.32
N ARG A 24 -39.57 29.35 -3.10
CA ARG A 24 -38.80 29.25 -1.86
C ARG A 24 -38.09 27.90 -1.70
N GLY A 25 -38.67 26.82 -2.25
CA GLY A 25 -38.06 25.49 -2.24
C GLY A 25 -36.79 25.40 -3.09
N GLY A 26 -36.78 26.05 -4.27
CA GLY A 26 -35.63 26.05 -5.17
C GLY A 26 -34.40 26.76 -4.60
N VAL A 27 -34.58 27.89 -3.92
CA VAL A 27 -33.47 28.64 -3.29
C VAL A 27 -32.90 27.89 -2.07
N TRP A 28 -33.74 27.14 -1.35
CA TRP A 28 -33.28 26.32 -0.23
C TRP A 28 -32.45 25.11 -0.68
N LEU A 29 -32.87 24.45 -1.76
CA LEU A 29 -32.10 23.38 -2.41
C LEU A 29 -30.76 23.90 -2.97
N ALA A 30 -30.75 25.08 -3.60
CA ALA A 30 -29.53 25.70 -4.10
C ALA A 30 -28.55 26.08 -2.97
N LYS A 31 -29.06 26.54 -1.83
CA LYS A 31 -28.22 26.86 -0.67
C LYS A 31 -27.71 25.58 0.02
N ALA A 32 -28.53 24.54 0.12
CA ALA A 32 -28.14 23.25 0.65
C ALA A 32 -27.06 22.58 -0.22
N SER A 33 -27.20 22.63 -1.54
CA SER A 33 -26.18 22.10 -2.46
C SER A 33 -24.86 22.88 -2.37
N ALA A 34 -24.91 24.22 -2.27
CA ALA A 34 -23.71 25.04 -2.08
C ALA A 34 -22.96 24.71 -0.77
N VAL A 35 -23.69 24.47 0.33
CA VAL A 35 -23.08 24.07 1.61
C VAL A 35 -22.47 22.68 1.52
N LEU A 36 -23.14 21.71 0.89
CA LEU A 36 -22.58 20.37 0.68
C LEU A 36 -21.31 20.41 -0.19
N VAL A 37 -21.29 21.23 -1.24
CA VAL A 37 -20.10 21.41 -2.08
C VAL A 37 -18.96 22.04 -1.28
N ALA A 38 -19.23 23.04 -0.43
CA ALA A 38 -18.22 23.65 0.43
C ALA A 38 -17.64 22.65 1.45
N ILE A 39 -18.49 21.81 2.06
CA ILE A 39 -18.04 20.75 2.97
C ILE A 39 -17.22 19.70 2.21
N ALA A 40 -17.66 19.29 1.02
CA ALA A 40 -16.92 18.33 0.19
C ALA A 40 -15.55 18.88 -0.22
N LEU A 41 -15.47 20.17 -0.57
CA LEU A 41 -14.20 20.87 -0.84
C LEU A 41 -13.31 20.91 0.40
N GLY A 42 -13.87 21.26 1.56
CA GLY A 42 -13.14 21.25 2.82
C GLY A 42 -12.59 19.87 3.18
N ALA A 43 -13.41 18.83 3.04
CA ALA A 43 -13.03 17.43 3.26
C ALA A 43 -11.97 16.97 2.26
N PHE A 44 -12.07 17.37 1.00
CA PHE A 44 -11.08 17.06 -0.04
C PHE A 44 -9.72 17.69 0.29
N VAL A 45 -9.70 18.97 0.68
CA VAL A 45 -8.46 19.65 1.10
C VAL A 45 -7.87 19.01 2.36
N LEU A 46 -8.69 18.68 3.35
CA LEU A 46 -8.22 17.97 4.55
C LEU A 46 -7.65 16.60 4.20
N GLY A 47 -8.34 15.83 3.35
CA GLY A 47 -7.89 14.52 2.88
C GLY A 47 -6.53 14.62 2.18
N TRP A 48 -6.37 15.61 1.29
CA TRP A 48 -5.11 15.85 0.58
C TRP A 48 -3.95 16.20 1.53
N ILE A 49 -4.21 17.00 2.57
CA ILE A 49 -3.21 17.31 3.61
C ILE A 49 -2.85 16.06 4.41
N ILE A 50 -3.84 15.26 4.80
CA ILE A 50 -3.63 14.02 5.58
C ILE A 50 -2.81 13.01 4.77
N GLU A 51 -3.13 12.82 3.49
CA GLU A 51 -2.36 11.97 2.58
C GLU A 51 -0.89 12.43 2.49
N LYS A 52 -0.67 13.74 2.37
CA LYS A 52 0.69 14.29 2.34
C LYS A 52 1.42 14.13 3.67
N PHE A 53 0.72 14.25 4.79
CA PHE A 53 1.29 14.07 6.13
C PHE A 53 1.71 12.61 6.37
N TRP A 54 0.95 11.65 5.83
CA TRP A 54 1.26 10.22 5.94
C TRP A 54 2.63 9.84 5.38
N VAL A 55 3.05 10.53 4.30
CA VAL A 55 4.37 10.36 3.68
C VAL A 55 5.51 10.68 4.64
N ILE A 56 5.31 11.57 5.62
CA ILE A 56 6.31 11.95 6.63
C ILE A 56 6.12 11.14 7.92
N LEU A 57 4.88 10.88 8.31
CA LEU A 57 4.56 10.13 9.52
C LEU A 57 5.12 8.70 9.48
N LEU A 58 4.98 8.02 8.33
CA LEU A 58 5.43 6.65 8.13
C LEU A 58 6.96 6.49 8.38
N PRO A 59 7.85 7.26 7.74
CA PRO A 59 9.29 7.13 7.99
C PRO A 59 9.68 7.54 9.42
N VAL A 60 8.98 8.49 10.05
CA VAL A 60 9.23 8.86 11.46
C VAL A 60 8.93 7.70 12.40
N VAL A 61 7.76 7.07 12.26
CA VAL A 61 7.38 5.92 13.09
C VAL A 61 8.36 4.77 12.88
N LEU A 62 8.72 4.47 11.62
CA LEU A 62 9.72 3.44 11.33
C LEU A 62 11.07 3.75 11.95
N ALA A 63 11.54 5.01 11.88
CA ALA A 63 12.80 5.41 12.48
C ALA A 63 12.82 5.20 14.00
N ILE A 64 11.70 5.47 14.69
CA ILE A 64 11.59 5.21 16.13
C ILE A 64 11.69 3.71 16.43
N VAL A 65 11.01 2.87 15.64
CA VAL A 65 11.06 1.41 15.80
C VAL A 65 12.48 0.89 15.60
N VAL A 66 13.14 1.30 14.51
CA VAL A 66 14.53 0.90 14.21
C VAL A 66 15.48 1.42 15.30
N SER A 67 15.35 2.69 15.71
CA SER A 67 16.13 3.27 16.80
C SER A 67 16.00 2.47 18.10
N THR A 68 14.79 1.98 18.41
CA THR A 68 14.54 1.16 19.60
C THR A 68 15.27 -0.18 19.52
N VAL A 69 15.29 -0.82 18.35
CA VAL A 69 16.01 -2.08 18.11
C VAL A 69 17.53 -1.90 18.13
N LEU A 70 18.03 -0.75 17.68
CA LEU A 70 19.47 -0.43 17.67
C LEU A 70 20.00 0.10 19.00
N TRP A 71 19.13 0.33 19.99
CA TRP A 71 19.55 0.85 21.29
C TRP A 71 20.53 -0.07 22.06
N PRO A 72 20.36 -1.41 22.10
CA PRO A 72 21.33 -2.29 22.75
C PRO A 72 22.75 -2.25 22.14
N PRO A 73 22.97 -2.43 20.81
CA PRO A 73 24.31 -2.38 20.24
C PRO A 73 24.95 -1.00 20.37
N THR A 74 24.19 0.08 20.15
CA THR A 74 24.68 1.46 20.33
C THR A 74 25.09 1.74 21.78
N ARG A 75 24.33 1.23 22.76
CA ARG A 75 24.66 1.33 24.19
C ARG A 75 25.95 0.60 24.54
N VAL A 76 26.21 -0.58 23.97
CA VAL A 76 27.48 -1.29 24.17
C VAL A 76 28.65 -0.47 23.63
N MET A 77 28.51 0.13 22.45
CA MET A 77 29.57 0.98 21.88
C MET A 77 29.80 2.27 22.67
N ARG A 78 28.73 2.93 23.15
CA ARG A 78 28.83 4.09 24.05
C ARG A 78 29.56 3.74 25.35
N LYS A 79 29.35 2.55 25.91
CA LYS A 79 30.07 2.08 27.12
C LYS A 79 31.58 1.91 26.88
N VAL A 80 32.00 1.64 25.65
CA VAL A 80 33.42 1.49 25.25
C VAL A 80 34.06 2.87 24.97
N GLY A 81 33.31 3.97 25.13
CA GLY A 81 33.82 5.34 24.98
C GLY A 81 33.70 5.90 23.56
N VAL A 82 32.96 5.23 22.67
CA VAL A 82 32.72 5.73 21.31
C VAL A 82 31.78 6.95 21.35
N PRO A 83 32.11 8.06 20.66
CA PRO A 83 31.23 9.22 20.55
C PRO A 83 29.84 8.85 20.02
N ALA A 84 28.79 9.51 20.52
CA ALA A 84 27.39 9.17 20.22
C ALA A 84 27.09 9.05 18.70
N ALA A 85 27.65 9.97 17.90
CA ALA A 85 27.49 9.94 16.44
C ALA A 85 28.18 8.73 15.79
N ALA A 86 29.37 8.34 16.23
CA ALA A 86 30.07 7.19 15.68
C ALA A 86 29.42 5.87 16.09
N ALA A 87 28.92 5.78 17.33
CA ALA A 87 28.18 4.60 17.81
C ALA A 87 26.88 4.40 17.02
N ALA A 88 26.16 5.49 16.72
CA ALA A 88 24.93 5.46 15.91
C ALA A 88 25.20 4.98 14.48
N LEU A 89 26.18 5.57 13.79
CA LEU A 89 26.55 5.18 12.43
C LEU A 89 27.00 3.72 12.35
N LEU A 90 27.88 3.30 13.26
CA LEU A 90 28.39 1.93 13.25
C LEU A 90 27.28 0.91 13.50
N SER A 91 26.35 1.20 14.41
CA SER A 91 25.23 0.30 14.67
C SER A 91 24.25 0.22 13.49
N LEU A 92 24.04 1.35 12.80
CA LEU A 92 23.23 1.39 11.59
C LEU A 92 23.86 0.57 10.46
N ILE A 93 25.16 0.75 10.22
CA ILE A 93 25.91 -0.02 9.23
C ILE A 93 25.89 -1.50 9.60
N LEU A 94 26.15 -1.85 10.86
CA LEU A 94 26.14 -3.23 11.33
C LEU A 94 24.77 -3.89 11.10
N PHE A 95 23.68 -3.19 11.40
CA PHE A 95 22.33 -3.69 11.17
C PHE A 95 22.07 -3.97 9.67
N ILE A 96 22.41 -3.02 8.80
CA ILE A 96 22.25 -3.19 7.35
C ILE A 96 23.14 -4.32 6.84
N SER A 97 24.40 -4.39 7.27
CA SER A 97 25.34 -5.44 6.85
C SER A 97 24.89 -6.83 7.29
N ILE A 98 24.38 -6.99 8.50
CA ILE A 98 23.82 -8.28 8.96
C ILE A 98 22.62 -8.65 8.12
N PHE A 99 21.68 -7.73 7.92
CA PHE A 99 20.46 -7.99 7.16
C PHE A 99 20.76 -8.35 5.70
N ALA A 100 21.56 -7.52 5.02
CA ALA A 100 21.98 -7.77 3.65
C ALA A 100 22.82 -9.04 3.54
N GLY A 101 23.67 -9.32 4.52
CA GLY A 101 24.47 -10.54 4.61
C GLY A 101 23.60 -11.79 4.69
N VAL A 102 22.56 -11.79 5.54
CA VAL A 102 21.62 -12.91 5.65
C VAL A 102 20.92 -13.17 4.32
N ILE A 103 20.42 -12.12 3.65
CA ILE A 103 19.79 -12.25 2.33
C ILE A 103 20.80 -12.78 1.30
N ALA A 104 22.01 -12.23 1.28
CA ALA A 104 23.07 -12.62 0.36
C ALA A 104 23.53 -14.07 0.56
N LEU A 105 23.36 -14.65 1.75
CA LEU A 105 23.62 -16.07 2.00
C LEU A 105 22.45 -16.96 1.59
N ILE A 106 21.21 -16.53 1.82
CA ILE A 106 20.01 -17.33 1.53
C ILE A 106 19.71 -17.38 0.03
N VAL A 107 19.76 -16.25 -0.67
CA VAL A 107 19.32 -16.16 -2.08
C VAL A 107 20.13 -17.09 -2.99
N PRO A 108 21.47 -17.11 -2.97
CA PRO A 108 22.25 -18.02 -3.80
C PRO A 108 22.00 -19.49 -3.46
N ALA A 109 21.76 -19.82 -2.19
CA ALA A 109 21.43 -21.18 -1.79
C ALA A 109 20.11 -21.66 -2.44
N ILE A 110 19.10 -20.79 -2.52
CA ILE A 110 17.84 -21.11 -3.21
C ILE A 110 18.07 -21.22 -4.73
N VAL A 111 18.78 -20.25 -5.32
CA VAL A 111 19.01 -20.20 -6.77
C VAL A 111 19.84 -21.40 -7.27
N SER A 112 20.85 -21.82 -6.51
CA SER A 112 21.68 -22.99 -6.87
C SER A 112 20.94 -24.31 -6.77
N GLN A 113 19.90 -24.40 -5.93
CA GLN A 113 19.07 -25.60 -5.77
C GLN A 113 17.88 -25.63 -6.76
N ALA A 114 17.50 -24.48 -7.32
CA ALA A 114 16.36 -24.40 -8.25
C ALA A 114 16.46 -25.35 -9.46
N PRO A 115 17.63 -25.55 -10.12
CA PRO A 115 17.76 -26.51 -11.21
C PRO A 115 17.54 -27.96 -10.78
N GLU A 116 17.99 -28.33 -9.57
CA GLU A 116 17.79 -29.70 -9.06
C GLU A 116 16.31 -29.96 -8.78
N LEU A 117 15.60 -29.00 -8.19
CA LEU A 117 14.15 -29.08 -7.99
C LEU A 117 13.42 -29.17 -9.34
N ALA A 118 13.85 -28.41 -10.35
CA ALA A 118 13.28 -28.49 -11.69
C ALA A 118 13.48 -29.89 -12.31
N ASN A 119 14.67 -30.46 -12.19
CA ASN A 119 14.96 -31.81 -12.69
C ASN A 119 14.08 -32.87 -12.01
N LYS A 120 13.94 -32.81 -10.67
CA LYS A 120 13.06 -33.74 -9.94
C LYS A 120 11.58 -33.56 -10.32
N ALA A 121 11.16 -32.33 -10.60
CA ALA A 121 9.81 -32.07 -11.10
C ALA A 121 9.60 -32.65 -12.50
N THR A 122 10.55 -32.48 -13.43
CA THR A 122 10.52 -33.10 -14.76
C THR A 122 10.46 -34.62 -14.67
N GLU A 123 11.25 -35.22 -13.78
CA GLU A 123 11.28 -36.67 -13.56
C GLU A 123 9.94 -37.20 -13.01
N GLY A 124 9.29 -36.44 -12.12
CA GLY A 124 7.94 -36.73 -11.64
C GLY A 124 6.87 -36.60 -12.73
N ILE A 125 6.98 -35.59 -13.60
CA ILE A 125 6.09 -35.42 -14.76
C ILE A 125 6.22 -36.60 -15.71
N ASN A 126 7.45 -37.06 -15.98
CA ASN A 126 7.68 -38.23 -16.82
C ASN A 126 7.03 -39.49 -16.22
N GLN A 127 7.15 -39.71 -14.90
CA GLN A 127 6.47 -40.84 -14.23
C GLN A 127 4.93 -40.75 -14.33
N VAL A 128 4.36 -39.56 -14.20
CA VAL A 128 2.91 -39.35 -14.35
C VAL A 128 2.47 -39.58 -15.80
N GLN A 129 3.27 -39.13 -16.77
CA GLN A 129 3.04 -39.39 -18.19
C GLN A 129 3.06 -40.90 -18.48
N ASP A 130 4.03 -41.63 -17.96
CA ASP A 130 4.10 -43.09 -18.11
C ASP A 130 2.90 -43.81 -17.48
N TRP A 131 2.41 -43.33 -16.33
CA TRP A 131 1.20 -43.84 -15.69
C TRP A 131 -0.08 -43.57 -16.52
N LEU A 132 -0.22 -42.36 -17.08
CA LEU A 132 -1.36 -41.97 -17.91
C LEU A 132 -1.39 -42.67 -19.29
N LYS A 133 -0.21 -43.01 -19.83
CA LYS A 133 -0.06 -43.83 -21.04
C LYS A 133 -0.37 -45.30 -20.78
N GLY A 134 -0.23 -45.77 -19.54
CA GLY A 134 -0.57 -47.13 -19.12
C GLY A 134 -2.08 -47.40 -19.05
N PRO A 135 -2.51 -48.69 -19.00
CA PRO A 135 -3.91 -49.05 -18.80
C PRO A 135 -4.40 -48.56 -17.43
N PRO A 136 -5.63 -48.01 -17.27
CA PRO A 136 -6.79 -48.06 -18.17
C PRO A 136 -7.10 -46.76 -18.96
N ILE A 137 -6.22 -45.75 -18.95
CA ILE A 137 -6.55 -44.37 -19.38
C ILE A 137 -6.10 -44.03 -20.82
N ASN A 138 -5.02 -44.65 -21.34
CA ASN A 138 -4.63 -44.68 -22.78
C ASN A 138 -4.75 -43.33 -23.54
N LEU A 139 -4.26 -42.22 -22.98
CA LEU A 139 -4.33 -40.90 -23.62
C LEU A 139 -3.35 -40.77 -24.82
N GLN A 140 -3.76 -40.03 -25.85
CA GLN A 140 -2.96 -39.71 -27.03
C GLN A 140 -1.82 -38.74 -26.68
N ASP A 141 -0.60 -39.02 -27.19
CA ASP A 141 0.64 -38.28 -26.92
C ASP A 141 0.51 -36.76 -27.12
N GLU A 142 -0.26 -36.35 -28.13
CA GLU A 142 -0.43 -34.95 -28.55
C GLU A 142 -1.11 -34.07 -27.49
N GLN A 143 -2.03 -34.61 -26.68
CA GLN A 143 -2.67 -33.83 -25.61
C GLN A 143 -1.75 -33.65 -24.40
N ILE A 144 -0.83 -34.60 -24.19
CA ILE A 144 0.12 -34.55 -23.08
C ILE A 144 1.25 -33.57 -23.41
N GLU A 145 1.80 -33.60 -24.62
CA GLU A 145 2.84 -32.66 -25.07
C GLU A 145 2.37 -31.20 -25.00
N ASN A 146 1.17 -30.90 -25.50
CA ASN A 146 0.61 -29.53 -25.42
C ASN A 146 0.44 -29.04 -23.97
N GLY A 147 0.09 -29.94 -23.05
CA GLY A 147 0.00 -29.64 -21.61
C GLY A 147 1.37 -29.35 -20.99
N ILE A 148 2.37 -30.15 -21.33
CA ILE A 148 3.76 -29.98 -20.85
C ILE A 148 4.36 -28.67 -21.39
N ASP A 149 4.21 -28.39 -22.69
CA ASP A 149 4.72 -27.15 -23.29
C ASP A 149 4.07 -25.92 -22.67
N THR A 150 2.77 -25.98 -22.37
CA THR A 150 2.08 -24.89 -21.66
C THR A 150 2.66 -24.65 -20.27
N ILE A 151 3.03 -25.71 -19.55
CA ILE A 151 3.65 -25.62 -18.22
C ILE A 151 5.07 -25.04 -18.33
N ILE A 152 5.87 -25.55 -19.27
CA ILE A 152 7.24 -25.05 -19.53
C ILE A 152 7.20 -23.56 -19.89
N ASN A 153 6.28 -23.15 -20.79
CA ASN A 153 6.11 -21.76 -21.19
C ASN A 153 5.68 -20.87 -19.99
N LYS A 154 4.76 -21.34 -19.14
CA LYS A 154 4.38 -20.61 -17.91
C LYS A 154 5.54 -20.46 -16.92
N VAL A 155 6.40 -21.46 -16.80
CA VAL A 155 7.59 -21.40 -15.94
C VAL A 155 8.59 -20.39 -16.50
N GLN A 156 8.84 -20.40 -17.82
CA GLN A 156 9.70 -19.42 -18.48
C GLN A 156 9.14 -17.99 -18.36
N GLU A 157 7.82 -17.82 -18.53
CA GLU A 157 7.15 -16.53 -18.37
C GLU A 157 7.22 -16.05 -16.91
N SER A 158 7.09 -16.95 -15.93
CA SER A 158 7.26 -16.62 -14.52
C SER A 158 8.71 -16.21 -14.22
N ALA A 159 9.70 -16.91 -14.77
CA ALA A 159 11.11 -16.53 -14.64
C ALA A 159 11.40 -15.16 -15.26
N SER A 160 10.82 -14.88 -16.44
CA SER A 160 10.89 -13.57 -17.10
C SER A 160 10.17 -12.49 -16.30
N THR A 161 9.02 -12.80 -15.69
CA THR A 161 8.27 -11.89 -14.81
C THR A 161 9.06 -11.58 -13.54
N ILE A 162 9.77 -12.56 -12.98
CA ILE A 162 10.66 -12.34 -11.84
C ILE A 162 11.84 -11.45 -12.27
N ALA A 163 12.48 -11.76 -13.41
CA ALA A 163 13.59 -10.97 -13.93
C ALA A 163 13.18 -9.53 -14.25
N SER A 164 12.06 -9.34 -14.95
CA SER A 164 11.48 -8.02 -15.21
C SER A 164 11.00 -7.35 -13.92
N GLY A 165 10.47 -8.10 -12.96
CA GLY A 165 10.13 -7.64 -11.62
C GLY A 165 11.33 -7.05 -10.87
N VAL A 166 12.56 -7.55 -11.10
CA VAL A 166 13.78 -6.90 -10.61
C VAL A 166 13.97 -5.53 -11.24
N PHE A 167 13.81 -5.40 -12.57
CA PHE A 167 13.94 -4.11 -13.27
C PHE A 167 12.84 -3.10 -12.88
N THR A 168 11.59 -3.53 -12.75
CA THR A 168 10.47 -2.70 -12.26
C THR A 168 10.62 -2.39 -10.76
N GLY A 169 11.25 -3.31 -10.02
CA GLY A 169 11.67 -3.10 -8.66
C GLY A 169 12.69 -1.97 -8.55
N VAL A 170 13.63 -1.84 -9.50
CA VAL A 170 14.60 -0.73 -9.54
C VAL A 170 13.92 0.63 -9.71
N SER A 171 12.86 0.74 -10.53
CA SER A 171 12.15 2.01 -10.71
C SER A 171 11.29 2.37 -9.48
N THR A 172 10.59 1.40 -8.90
CA THR A 172 9.83 1.59 -7.65
C THR A 172 10.75 1.83 -6.46
N ALA A 173 11.97 1.29 -6.51
CA ALA A 173 12.99 1.49 -5.48
C ALA A 173 13.35 2.97 -5.33
N GLY A 174 13.20 3.83 -6.34
CA GLY A 174 13.47 5.26 -6.18
C GLY A 174 12.71 5.91 -5.01
N SER A 175 11.40 5.67 -4.93
CA SER A 175 10.56 6.18 -3.83
C SER A 175 10.91 5.53 -2.48
N LEU A 176 11.17 4.21 -2.51
CA LEU A 176 11.60 3.47 -1.32
C LEU A 176 12.96 3.93 -0.81
N LEU A 177 13.90 4.26 -1.69
CA LEU A 177 15.24 4.75 -1.34
C LEU A 177 15.16 6.13 -0.70
N VAL A 178 14.29 7.02 -1.20
CA VAL A 178 14.04 8.30 -0.54
C VAL A 178 13.45 8.08 0.84
N THR A 179 12.43 7.23 0.96
CA THR A 179 11.78 6.91 2.23
C THR A 179 12.75 6.26 3.22
N MET A 180 13.52 5.27 2.75
CA MET A 180 14.52 4.55 3.53
C MET A 180 15.67 5.48 3.92
N GLY A 181 16.13 6.35 3.02
CA GLY A 181 17.09 7.41 3.33
C GLY A 181 16.59 8.32 4.46
N LEU A 182 15.33 8.75 4.40
CA LEU A 182 14.69 9.48 5.50
C LEU A 182 14.70 8.67 6.80
N VAL A 183 14.25 7.41 6.77
CA VAL A 183 14.25 6.52 7.95
C VAL A 183 15.65 6.39 8.54
N LEU A 184 16.67 6.17 7.71
CA LEU A 184 18.06 6.01 8.14
C LEU A 184 18.61 7.29 8.77
N VAL A 185 18.37 8.44 8.15
CA VAL A 185 18.79 9.75 8.68
C VAL A 185 18.07 10.06 10.00
N LEU A 186 16.74 9.86 10.07
CA LEU A 186 15.96 10.07 11.29
C LEU A 186 16.39 9.11 12.40
N THR A 187 16.64 7.84 12.08
CA THR A 187 17.15 6.84 13.03
C THR A 187 18.51 7.29 13.58
N PHE A 188 19.41 7.76 12.72
CA PHE A 188 20.70 8.29 13.15
C PHE A 188 20.53 9.47 14.10
N PHE A 189 19.69 10.45 13.77
CA PHE A 189 19.42 11.59 14.66
C PHE A 189 18.76 11.17 15.97
N PHE A 190 17.79 10.26 15.95
CA PHE A 190 17.16 9.75 17.16
C PHE A 190 18.10 8.94 18.05
N ILE A 191 19.04 8.17 17.49
CA ILE A 191 20.05 7.47 18.29
C ILE A 191 21.12 8.43 18.80
N LYS A 192 21.51 9.43 17.99
CA LYS A 192 22.54 10.41 18.36
C LYS A 192 22.05 11.38 19.43
N ASP A 193 20.89 12.00 19.20
CA ASP A 193 20.30 13.05 20.02
C ASP A 193 19.23 12.51 21.00
N GLY A 194 18.89 11.24 20.90
CA GLY A 194 18.12 10.53 21.92
C GLY A 194 18.92 10.34 23.21
N PRO A 195 18.22 10.14 24.35
CA PRO A 195 18.76 10.25 25.70
C PRO A 195 20.00 9.37 26.00
#